data_AF-A0A354XUB3-F1
#
_entry.id   AF-A0A354XUB3-F1
#
_cell.length_a   1.000
_cell.length_b   1.000
_cell.length_c   1.000
_cell.angle_alpha   90.00
_cell.angle_beta   90.00
_cell.angle_gamma   90.00
#
_symmetry.space_group_name_H-M   'P 1'
#
loop_
_entity.id
_entity.type
_entity.pdbx_description
1 polymer ?
#
loop_
_entity_poly.entity_id
_entity_poly.type
_entity_poly.pdbx_seq_one_letter_code
_entity_poly.pdbx_strand_id
1 'polypeptide(L)'
;MKQLIYLSIITAVLFASCNTGSQKGKTAETFQPIETNVSARPAGQKHVVGLTSPKMDTVRVGFIGLGMRGPGAVQRFTHIPGAK
;
A
#
# COMPACT_ATOMS: atom_id res chain seq x y z
N MET A 1 3.65 -43.92 -37.31
CA MET A 1 4.30 -42.71 -37.90
C MET A 1 3.62 -41.41 -37.51
N LYS A 2 2.29 -41.27 -37.56
CA LYS A 2 1.58 -40.04 -37.13
C LYS A 2 1.79 -39.68 -35.64
N GLN A 3 1.82 -40.67 -34.75
CA GLN A 3 2.09 -40.44 -33.31
C GLN A 3 3.49 -39.87 -33.02
N LEU A 4 4.50 -40.28 -33.80
CA LEU A 4 5.86 -39.73 -33.69
C LEU A 4 5.95 -38.29 -34.21
N ILE A 5 5.13 -37.95 -35.21
CA ILE A 5 5.01 -36.57 -35.73
C ILE A 5 4.28 -35.68 -34.72
N TYR A 6 3.24 -36.17 -34.05
CA TYR A 6 2.59 -35.39 -32.99
C TYR A 6 3.50 -35.18 -31.78
N LEU A 7 4.31 -36.17 -31.40
CA LEU A 7 5.26 -36.05 -30.31
C LEU A 7 6.38 -35.03 -30.62
N SER A 8 6.87 -34.98 -31.87
CA SER A 8 7.90 -33.99 -32.26
C SER A 8 7.36 -32.56 -32.30
N ILE A 9 6.10 -32.36 -32.72
CA ILE A 9 5.45 -31.03 -32.73
C ILE A 9 5.23 -30.51 -31.30
N ILE A 10 4.77 -31.36 -30.38
CA ILE A 10 4.56 -30.97 -28.97
C ILE A 10 5.88 -30.55 -28.32
N THR A 11 6.96 -31.28 -28.60
CA THR A 11 8.28 -30.99 -28.05
C THR A 11 8.84 -29.66 -28.58
N ALA A 12 8.62 -29.34 -29.86
CA ALA A 12 9.06 -28.07 -30.46
C ALA A 12 8.32 -26.85 -29.89
N VAL A 13 7.02 -26.99 -29.58
CA VAL A 13 6.21 -25.91 -28.96
C VAL A 13 6.65 -25.63 -27.51
N LEU A 14 7.06 -26.67 -26.78
CA LEU A 14 7.60 -26.53 -25.42
C LEU A 14 8.96 -25.81 -25.41
N PHE A 15 9.85 -26.08 -26.36
CA PHE A 15 11.16 -25.41 -26.44
C PHE A 15 11.08 -23.95 -26.92
N ALA A 16 10.04 -23.57 -27.67
CA ALA A 16 9.83 -22.18 -28.09
C ALA A 16 9.34 -21.25 -26.96
N SER A 17 8.87 -21.82 -25.83
CA SER A 17 8.38 -21.04 -24.68
C SER A 17 9.47 -20.50 -23.75
N CYS A 18 10.75 -20.83 -23.99
CA CYS A 18 11.87 -20.32 -23.19
C CYS A 18 12.71 -19.26 -23.91
N ASN A 19 12.08 -18.43 -24.75
CA ASN A 19 12.65 -17.12 -25.03
C ASN A 19 12.44 -16.23 -23.79
N THR A 20 13.36 -16.32 -22.83
CA THR A 20 13.73 -15.18 -21.98
C THR A 20 14.20 -14.09 -22.94
N GLY A 21 13.24 -13.36 -23.49
CA GLY A 21 13.51 -12.14 -24.22
C GLY A 21 14.36 -11.28 -23.31
N SER A 22 15.61 -11.04 -23.71
CA SER A 22 16.53 -10.13 -23.07
C SER A 22 15.73 -8.93 -22.61
N GLN A 23 15.55 -8.80 -21.29
CA GLN A 23 15.00 -7.58 -20.73
C GLN A 23 16.03 -6.51 -21.05
N LYS A 24 15.77 -5.81 -22.15
CA LYS A 24 16.40 -4.56 -22.51
C LYS A 24 16.39 -3.76 -21.21
N GLY A 25 17.58 -3.58 -20.62
CA GLY A 25 17.72 -2.94 -19.33
C GLY A 25 16.90 -1.67 -19.38
N LYS A 26 15.90 -1.56 -18.49
CA LYS A 26 15.18 -0.32 -18.32
C LYS A 26 16.24 0.69 -17.88
N THR A 27 16.68 1.51 -18.83
CA THR A 27 17.35 2.78 -18.55
C THR A 27 16.61 3.38 -17.38
N ALA A 28 17.31 3.68 -16.29
CA ALA A 28 16.72 4.26 -15.09
C ALA A 28 15.86 5.45 -15.53
N GLU A 29 14.54 5.27 -15.55
CA GLU A 29 13.65 6.36 -15.92
C GLU A 29 13.81 7.42 -14.84
N THR A 30 14.22 8.61 -15.25
CA THR A 30 14.29 9.78 -14.39
C THR A 30 12.92 9.93 -13.72
N PHE A 31 12.88 9.84 -12.39
CA PHE A 31 11.65 10.04 -11.62
C PHE A 31 11.09 11.43 -11.92
N GLN A 32 9.99 11.49 -12.68
CA GLN A 32 9.27 12.72 -13.02
C GLN A 32 7.88 12.69 -12.36
N PRO A 33 7.76 13.11 -11.08
CA PRO A 33 6.47 13.20 -10.42
C PRO A 33 5.63 14.32 -11.05
N ILE A 34 4.30 14.16 -11.02
CA ILE A 34 3.38 15.20 -11.43
C ILE A 34 3.48 16.37 -10.45
N GLU A 35 3.84 17.56 -10.95
CA GLU A 35 3.80 18.78 -10.16
C GLU A 35 2.36 19.29 -10.05
N THR A 36 1.91 19.52 -8.82
CA THR A 36 0.59 20.08 -8.53
C THR A 36 0.75 21.49 -7.96
N ASN A 37 -0.16 22.41 -8.30
CA ASN A 37 -0.22 23.71 -7.64
C ASN A 37 -0.56 23.52 -6.15
N VAL A 38 0.38 23.80 -5.25
CA VAL A 38 0.20 23.75 -3.81
C VAL A 38 0.13 25.18 -3.28
N SER A 39 -0.98 25.56 -2.66
CA SER A 39 -1.14 26.89 -2.08
C SER A 39 -0.15 27.11 -0.92
N ALA A 40 0.27 28.36 -0.76
CA ALA A 40 1.08 28.74 0.38
C ALA A 40 0.30 28.54 1.68
N ARG A 41 0.99 28.03 2.70
CA ARG A 41 0.43 27.88 4.04
C ARG A 41 0.07 29.26 4.62
N PRO A 42 -1.15 29.46 5.17
CA PRO A 42 -1.51 30.67 5.90
C PRO A 42 -0.51 31.04 7.00
N ALA A 43 -0.36 32.35 7.27
CA ALA A 43 0.53 32.84 8.31
C ALA A 43 0.20 32.24 9.69
N GLY A 44 1.23 31.84 10.44
CA GLY A 44 1.10 31.26 11.78
C GLY A 44 0.78 29.76 11.83
N GLN A 45 0.43 29.12 10.71
CA GLN A 45 0.24 27.67 10.69
C GLN A 45 1.59 26.96 10.83
N LYS A 46 1.67 26.00 11.76
CA LYS A 46 2.83 25.14 11.99
C LYS A 46 2.59 23.75 11.40
N HIS A 47 3.65 23.04 11.03
CA HIS A 47 3.52 21.61 10.74
C HIS A 47 3.23 20.85 12.05
N VAL A 48 2.53 19.73 11.95
CA VAL A 48 2.20 18.87 13.10
C VAL A 48 2.94 17.54 13.08
N VAL A 49 3.93 17.39 12.20
CA VAL A 49 4.86 16.25 12.23
C VAL A 49 5.56 16.24 13.58
N GLY A 50 5.40 15.14 14.33
CA GLY A 50 5.94 14.99 15.68
C GLY A 50 5.24 15.82 16.76
N LEU A 51 4.05 16.36 16.49
CA LEU A 51 3.27 17.06 17.52
C LEU A 51 2.95 16.10 18.67
N THR A 52 3.29 16.51 19.89
CA THR A 52 2.95 15.81 21.12
C THR A 52 2.08 16.69 22.01
N SER A 53 1.22 16.05 22.80
CA SER A 53 0.44 16.71 23.85
C SER A 53 1.15 16.54 25.18
N PRO A 54 0.98 17.45 26.16
CA PRO A 54 1.38 17.18 27.54
C PRO A 54 0.81 15.85 28.03
N LYS A 55 1.56 15.18 28.92
CA LYS A 55 1.15 13.91 29.50
C LYS A 55 -0.17 14.09 30.25
N MET A 56 -1.08 13.15 30.06
CA MET A 56 -2.38 13.09 30.75
C MET A 56 -2.45 11.78 31.56
N ASP A 57 -3.03 11.85 32.76
CA ASP A 57 -3.20 10.67 33.61
C ASP A 57 -4.25 9.70 33.06
N THR A 58 -5.25 10.21 32.34
CA THR A 58 -6.30 9.39 31.72
C THR A 58 -6.72 10.02 30.40
N VAL A 59 -6.71 9.21 29.34
CA VAL A 59 -7.26 9.57 28.03
C VAL A 59 -8.69 9.06 27.96
N ARG A 60 -9.66 9.98 27.89
CA ARG A 60 -11.08 9.65 27.68
C ARG A 60 -11.37 9.73 26.19
N VAL A 61 -11.85 8.64 25.60
CA VAL A 61 -12.06 8.55 24.15
C VAL A 61 -13.56 8.54 23.83
N GLY A 62 -13.99 9.54 23.07
CA GLY A 62 -15.33 9.58 22.50
C GLY A 62 -15.34 9.00 21.08
N PHE A 63 -16.28 8.10 20.79
CA PHE A 63 -16.50 7.56 19.45
C PHE A 63 -17.71 8.26 18.82
N ILE A 64 -17.49 9.02 17.75
CA ILE A 64 -18.55 9.74 17.02
C ILE A 64 -18.79 9.07 15.67
N GLY A 65 -19.99 8.54 15.48
CA GLY A 65 -20.40 7.83 14.26
C GLY A 65 -19.73 6.46 14.17
N LEU A 66 -20.53 5.39 14.30
CA LEU A 66 -19.97 4.04 14.30
C LEU A 66 -19.88 3.46 12.88
N GLY A 67 -20.93 3.57 12.07
CA GLY A 67 -20.96 2.91 10.76
C GLY A 67 -20.49 1.45 10.83
N MET A 68 -19.84 0.96 9.77
CA MET A 68 -19.31 -0.41 9.74
C MET A 68 -17.97 -0.59 10.47
N ARG A 69 -17.23 0.48 10.77
CA ARG A 69 -15.86 0.41 11.32
C ARG A 69 -15.79 0.69 12.82
N GLY A 70 -16.72 1.47 13.33
CA GLY A 70 -16.80 1.94 14.70
C GLY A 70 -16.93 0.82 15.72
N PRO A 71 -17.78 -0.22 15.53
CA PRO A 71 -17.88 -1.30 16.51
C PRO A 71 -16.54 -2.01 16.73
N GLY A 72 -15.76 -2.23 15.66
CA GLY A 72 -14.41 -2.78 15.79
C GLY A 72 -13.43 -1.86 16.50
N ALA A 73 -13.57 -0.53 16.33
CA ALA A 73 -12.75 0.45 17.07
C ALA A 73 -13.10 0.46 18.57
N VAL A 74 -14.39 0.43 18.91
CA VAL A 74 -14.86 0.33 20.30
C VAL A 74 -14.38 -0.96 20.93
N GLN A 75 -14.57 -2.10 20.26
CA GLN A 75 -14.13 -3.40 20.76
C GLN A 75 -12.62 -3.44 21.03
N ARG A 76 -11.76 -2.89 20.16
CA ARG A 76 -10.31 -2.85 20.45
C ARG A 76 -10.01 -1.95 21.65
N PHE A 77 -10.70 -0.81 21.78
CA PHE A 77 -10.50 0.12 22.88
C PHE A 77 -10.82 -0.52 24.24
N THR A 78 -11.88 -1.33 24.33
CA THR A 78 -12.25 -2.00 25.60
C THR A 78 -11.21 -3.01 26.09
N HIS A 79 -10.27 -3.46 25.24
CA HIS A 79 -9.19 -4.36 25.64
C HIS A 79 -7.92 -3.62 26.12
N ILE A 80 -7.89 -2.29 26.06
CA ILE A 80 -6.76 -1.50 26.54
C ILE A 80 -6.83 -1.42 28.08
N PRO A 81 -5.79 -1.85 28.81
CA PRO A 81 -5.78 -1.74 30.26
C PRO A 81 -5.94 -0.29 30.72
N GLY A 82 -6.91 -0.06 31.61
CA GLY A 82 -7.21 1.28 32.12
C GLY A 82 -8.03 2.17 31.18
N ALA A 83 -8.50 1.64 30.04
CA ALA A 83 -9.54 2.30 29.26
C ALA A 83 -10.81 2.50 30.10
N LYS A 84 -11.38 3.70 30.01
CA LYS A 84 -12.61 4.11 30.69
C LYS A 84 -13.56 4.76 29.70
#